data_AF-A0A396GUX2-F1
#
_entry.id   AF-A0A396GUX2-F1
#
_cell.length_a   1.000
_cell.length_b   1.000
_cell.length_c   1.000
_cell.angle_alpha   90.00
_cell.angle_beta   90.00
_cell.angle_gamma   90.00
#
_symmetry.space_group_name_H-M   'P 1'
#
loop_
_entity.id
_entity.type
_entity.pdbx_description
1 polymer ?
#
loop_
_entity_poly.entity_id
_entity_poly.type
_entity_poly.pdbx_seq_one_letter_code
_entity_poly.pdbx_strand_id
1 'polypeptide(L)'
;MNLTKYLVSNSYGPKMRMVFLLIWIFIVGTQSATMKSQLQMEANAIMNSGWWNTSDAYFNISNLCKWLEIICNKAGSIKEIYKYSATTSEIHFTTLNLSVFQNLERLVVQGVGLQGIIPKEIGLLSKLTYIDMSYNDLEGEIPHSLGNLTVKETIHL
;
A
#
# COMPACT_ATOMS: atom_id res chain seq x y z
N MET A 1 -11.72 43.62 53.18
CA MET A 1 -10.64 42.76 52.66
C MET A 1 -11.28 41.43 52.25
N ASN A 2 -11.52 41.23 50.96
CA ASN A 2 -12.39 40.16 50.44
C ASN A 2 -11.62 38.84 50.29
N LEU A 3 -12.15 37.76 50.88
CA LEU A 3 -11.63 36.39 50.80
C LEU A 3 -11.39 35.89 49.36
N THR A 4 -12.11 36.45 48.38
CA THR A 4 -11.96 36.14 46.96
C THR A 4 -10.65 36.62 46.33
N LYS A 5 -9.98 37.67 46.87
CA LYS A 5 -8.67 38.10 46.34
C LYS A 5 -7.50 37.25 46.87
N TYR A 6 -7.63 36.66 48.06
CA TYR A 6 -6.56 35.84 48.67
C TYR A 6 -6.42 34.45 47.99
N LEU A 7 -7.52 33.92 47.45
CA LEU A 7 -7.52 32.65 46.73
C LEU A 7 -6.95 32.74 45.30
N VAL A 8 -6.95 33.94 44.70
CA VAL A 8 -6.38 34.16 43.36
C VAL A 8 -4.87 34.40 43.41
N SER A 9 -4.35 35.01 44.49
CA SER A 9 -2.91 35.29 44.60
C SER A 9 -2.06 34.06 44.97
N ASN A 10 -2.67 32.96 45.43
CA ASN A 10 -1.94 31.81 45.97
C ASN A 10 -2.11 30.48 45.20
N SER A 11 -2.76 30.48 44.03
CA SER A 11 -3.03 29.25 43.25
C SER A 11 -2.18 29.09 41.98
N TYR A 12 -1.31 30.06 41.65
CA TYR A 12 -0.53 30.05 40.41
C TYR A 12 0.98 30.04 40.66
N GLY A 13 1.46 29.02 41.37
CA GLY A 13 2.88 28.67 41.41
C GLY A 13 3.30 27.86 40.17
N PRO A 14 4.61 27.83 39.83
CA PRO A 14 5.14 27.12 38.65
C PRO A 14 4.77 25.62 38.59
N LYS A 15 4.43 25.01 39.74
CA LYS A 15 3.93 23.64 39.84
C LYS A 15 2.56 23.42 39.18
N MET A 16 1.66 24.40 39.17
CA MET A 16 0.33 24.30 38.53
C MET A 16 0.37 24.56 37.02
N ARG A 17 1.30 25.40 36.53
CA ARG A 17 1.54 25.59 35.08
C ARG A 17 2.02 24.30 34.40
N MET A 18 2.77 23.48 35.12
CA MET A 18 3.28 22.19 34.62
C MET A 18 2.14 21.16 34.44
N VAL A 19 1.10 21.20 35.28
CA VAL A 19 -0.05 20.29 35.19
C VAL A 19 -0.91 20.59 33.95
N PHE A 20 -1.12 21.86 33.60
CA PHE A 20 -1.86 22.23 32.38
C PHE A 20 -1.10 21.90 31.09
N LEU A 21 0.22 22.04 31.07
CA LEU A 21 1.06 21.63 29.93
C LEU A 21 1.05 20.10 29.74
N LEU A 22 1.07 19.33 30.84
CA LEU A 22 0.97 17.86 30.77
C LEU A 22 -0.40 17.39 30.28
N ILE A 23 -1.50 18.06 30.65
CA ILE A 23 -2.84 17.75 30.15
C ILE A 23 -2.97 18.09 28.64
N TRP A 24 -2.36 19.17 28.16
CA TRP A 24 -2.31 19.48 26.74
C TRP A 24 -1.43 18.52 25.93
N ILE A 25 -0.37 17.95 26.51
CA ILE A 25 0.43 16.89 25.87
C ILE A 25 -0.41 15.60 25.70
N PHE A 26 -1.33 15.30 26.61
CA PHE A 26 -2.25 14.16 26.45
C PHE A 26 -3.36 14.39 25.41
N ILE A 27 -3.75 15.64 25.14
CA ILE A 27 -4.75 15.96 24.10
C ILE A 27 -4.11 16.16 22.72
N VAL A 28 -2.85 16.61 22.66
CA VAL A 28 -2.09 16.81 21.41
C VAL A 28 -1.32 15.54 20.98
N GLY A 29 -1.25 14.53 21.85
CA GLY A 29 -0.38 13.35 21.70
C GLY A 29 -1.01 12.10 21.07
N THR A 30 -2.24 12.13 20.56
CA THR A 30 -2.76 11.04 19.73
C THR A 30 -3.37 11.59 18.45
N GLN A 31 -2.53 12.02 17.51
CA GLN A 31 -2.87 11.71 16.13
C GLN A 31 -2.82 10.19 16.02
N SER A 32 -3.96 9.55 16.22
CA SER A 32 -4.16 8.19 15.74
C SER A 32 -4.06 8.28 14.23
N ALA A 33 -2.83 8.21 13.70
CA ALA A 33 -2.64 7.76 12.35
C ALA A 33 -3.33 6.40 12.33
N THR A 34 -4.51 6.34 11.72
CA THR A 34 -5.28 5.12 11.63
C THR A 34 -4.35 4.12 10.95
N MET A 35 -3.79 3.16 11.70
CA MET A 35 -2.93 2.14 11.10
C MET A 35 -3.82 1.36 10.14
N LYS A 36 -3.75 1.69 8.85
CA LYS A 36 -4.42 0.91 7.81
C LYS A 36 -3.83 -0.49 7.90
N SER A 37 -4.69 -1.49 8.03
CA SER A 37 -4.22 -2.86 8.04
C SER A 37 -3.49 -3.15 6.72
N GLN A 38 -2.51 -4.04 6.77
CA GLN A 38 -1.76 -4.48 5.60
C GLN A 38 -2.69 -4.87 4.44
N LEU A 39 -3.74 -5.64 4.75
CA LEU A 39 -4.75 -6.08 3.79
C LEU A 39 -5.52 -4.91 3.17
N GLN A 40 -5.84 -3.88 3.95
CA GLN A 40 -6.49 -2.67 3.44
C GLN A 40 -5.58 -1.91 2.48
N MET A 41 -4.26 -1.88 2.74
CA MET A 41 -3.30 -1.20 1.86
C MET A 41 -3.16 -1.93 0.52
N GLU A 42 -3.05 -3.26 0.55
CA GLU A 42 -3.05 -4.09 -0.66
C GLU A 42 -4.33 -3.89 -1.48
N ALA A 43 -5.50 -3.96 -0.83
CA ALA A 43 -6.78 -3.74 -1.49
C ALA A 43 -6.88 -2.33 -2.12
N ASN A 44 -6.43 -1.29 -1.42
CA ASN A 44 -6.39 0.06 -1.97
C ASN A 44 -5.43 0.19 -3.16
N ALA A 45 -4.28 -0.48 -3.14
CA ALA A 45 -3.35 -0.45 -4.26
C ALA A 45 -3.95 -1.09 -5.51
N ILE A 46 -4.68 -2.19 -5.37
CA ILE A 46 -5.43 -2.81 -6.47
C ILE A 46 -6.50 -1.86 -7.02
N MET A 47 -7.34 -1.26 -6.16
CA MET A 47 -8.42 -0.37 -6.61
C MET A 47 -7.94 0.86 -7.37
N ASN A 48 -6.87 1.47 -6.88
CA ASN A 48 -6.41 2.75 -7.42
C ASN A 48 -5.41 2.56 -8.56
N SER A 49 -5.04 1.31 -8.89
CA SER A 49 -4.10 1.03 -9.98
C SER A 49 -4.66 1.33 -11.37
N GLY A 50 -6.00 1.29 -11.53
CA GLY A 50 -6.64 1.36 -12.85
C GLY A 50 -6.47 0.08 -13.70
N TRP A 51 -5.85 -0.98 -13.14
CA TRP A 51 -5.63 -2.24 -13.87
C TRP A 51 -6.91 -3.06 -14.03
N TRP A 52 -7.83 -2.95 -13.09
CA TRP A 52 -9.13 -3.64 -13.10
C TRP A 52 -10.27 -2.62 -13.18
N ASN A 53 -11.35 -2.98 -13.88
CA ASN A 53 -12.57 -2.17 -13.85
C ASN A 53 -13.34 -2.45 -12.54
N THR A 54 -12.92 -1.83 -11.44
CA THR A 54 -13.49 -2.08 -10.12
C THR A 54 -14.88 -1.49 -9.91
N SER A 55 -15.43 -0.79 -10.91
CA SER A 55 -16.83 -0.37 -10.95
C SER A 55 -17.76 -1.49 -11.41
N ASP A 56 -17.23 -2.58 -11.96
CA ASP A 56 -18.00 -3.76 -12.32
C ASP A 56 -18.40 -4.57 -11.07
N ALA A 57 -19.66 -5.03 -11.03
CA ALA A 57 -20.25 -5.78 -9.93
C ALA A 57 -19.53 -7.12 -9.66
N TYR A 58 -18.75 -7.63 -10.60
CA TYR A 58 -17.90 -8.80 -10.42
C TYR A 58 -16.77 -8.58 -9.39
N PHE A 59 -16.31 -7.34 -9.21
CA PHE A 59 -15.17 -7.01 -8.37
C PHE A 59 -15.63 -6.53 -6.98
N ASN A 60 -16.12 -7.46 -6.15
CA ASN A 60 -16.41 -7.14 -4.75
C ASN A 60 -15.10 -7.10 -3.94
N ILE A 61 -14.65 -5.89 -3.59
CA ILE A 61 -13.43 -5.66 -2.83
C ILE A 61 -13.45 -6.25 -1.41
N SER A 62 -14.64 -6.46 -0.84
CA SER A 62 -14.78 -7.12 0.47
C SER A 62 -14.25 -8.56 0.43
N ASN A 63 -13.96 -9.10 -0.76
CA ASN A 63 -13.41 -10.42 -0.97
C ASN A 63 -12.42 -10.45 -2.15
N LEU A 64 -11.42 -9.58 -2.13
CA LEU A 64 -10.35 -9.52 -3.14
C LEU A 64 -9.74 -10.89 -3.46
N CYS A 65 -9.54 -11.73 -2.46
CA CYS A 65 -9.00 -13.09 -2.60
C CYS A 65 -9.92 -14.09 -3.32
N LYS A 66 -11.12 -13.67 -3.74
CA LYS A 66 -12.04 -14.47 -4.59
C LYS A 66 -11.95 -14.09 -6.06
N TRP A 67 -11.20 -13.05 -6.41
CA TRP A 67 -11.03 -12.66 -7.80
C TRP A 67 -10.22 -13.75 -8.51
N LEU A 68 -10.62 -14.11 -9.73
CA LEU A 68 -9.92 -15.14 -10.51
C LEU A 68 -8.44 -14.82 -10.75
N GLU A 69 -8.12 -13.52 -10.74
CA GLU A 69 -6.81 -12.95 -11.03
C GLU A 69 -5.96 -12.68 -9.77
N ILE A 70 -6.48 -12.89 -8.56
CA ILE A 70 -5.78 -12.62 -7.30
C ILE A 70 -5.78 -13.85 -6.41
N ILE A 71 -4.60 -14.32 -6.00
CA ILE A 71 -4.47 -15.40 -5.02
C ILE A 71 -3.83 -14.86 -3.74
N CYS A 72 -4.48 -15.14 -2.61
CA CYS A 72 -3.99 -14.78 -1.29
C CYS A 72 -3.40 -15.97 -0.55
N ASN A 73 -2.51 -15.69 0.40
CA ASN A 73 -2.02 -16.67 1.36
C ASN A 73 -3.07 -16.95 2.45
N LYS A 74 -2.76 -17.85 3.40
CA LYS A 74 -3.66 -18.22 4.51
C LYS A 74 -4.05 -17.05 5.43
N ALA A 75 -3.24 -15.98 5.46
CA ALA A 75 -3.52 -14.77 6.24
C ALA A 75 -4.34 -13.73 5.45
N GLY A 76 -4.73 -14.03 4.20
CA GLY A 76 -5.52 -13.14 3.35
C GLY A 76 -4.71 -12.08 2.61
N SER A 77 -3.38 -12.07 2.74
CA SER A 77 -2.50 -11.13 2.00
C SER A 77 -2.20 -11.69 0.62
N ILE A 78 -2.14 -10.80 -0.37
CA ILE A 78 -1.92 -11.15 -1.78
C ILE A 78 -0.54 -11.79 -1.95
N LYS A 79 -0.52 -12.98 -2.54
CA LYS A 79 0.69 -13.72 -2.88
C LYS A 79 0.90 -13.90 -4.38
N GLU A 80 -0.15 -13.88 -5.19
CA GLU A 80 -0.01 -13.97 -6.65
C GLU A 80 -0.99 -13.01 -7.30
N ILE A 81 -0.51 -12.28 -8.30
CA ILE A 81 -1.29 -11.38 -9.15
C ILE A 81 -1.16 -11.88 -10.58
N TYR A 82 -2.30 -12.11 -11.20
CA TYR A 82 -2.45 -12.45 -12.60
C TYR A 82 -3.25 -11.35 -13.29
N LYS A 83 -2.90 -11.04 -14.53
CA LYS A 83 -3.65 -10.10 -15.35
C LYS A 83 -3.62 -10.54 -16.80
N TYR A 84 -4.77 -11.00 -17.29
CA TYR A 84 -4.91 -11.58 -18.63
C TYR A 84 -5.95 -10.85 -19.48
N SER A 85 -6.90 -10.15 -18.85
CA SER A 85 -7.90 -9.38 -19.58
C SER A 85 -7.45 -7.94 -19.76
N ALA A 86 -7.31 -7.46 -20.99
CA ALA A 86 -7.14 -6.03 -21.23
C ALA A 86 -8.36 -5.24 -20.72
N THR A 87 -8.13 -4.05 -20.17
CA THR A 87 -9.18 -3.04 -19.95
C THR A 87 -9.35 -2.21 -21.22
N THR A 88 -10.45 -1.47 -21.35
CA THR A 88 -10.66 -0.54 -22.49
C THR A 88 -9.75 0.68 -22.43
N SER A 89 -9.07 0.90 -21.31
CA SER A 89 -8.09 1.96 -21.07
C SER A 89 -6.68 1.40 -21.01
N GLU A 90 -5.72 2.22 -21.46
CA GLU A 90 -4.28 2.00 -21.27
C GLU A 90 -3.96 1.85 -19.78
N ILE A 91 -3.11 0.88 -19.45
CA ILE A 91 -2.66 0.63 -18.07
C ILE A 91 -1.14 0.82 -18.02
N HIS A 92 -0.68 1.57 -17.03
CA HIS A 92 0.75 1.79 -16.81
C HIS A 92 1.24 0.96 -15.63
N PHE A 93 2.46 0.44 -15.69
CA PHE A 93 2.99 -0.35 -14.57
C PHE A 93 3.14 0.50 -13.30
N THR A 94 3.56 1.76 -13.45
CA THR A 94 3.81 2.67 -12.34
C THR A 94 2.57 3.04 -11.51
N THR A 95 1.36 2.79 -12.00
CA THR A 95 0.12 3.07 -11.24
C THR A 95 -0.17 2.03 -10.17
N LEU A 96 0.41 0.83 -10.27
CA LEU A 96 0.29 -0.20 -9.24
C LEU A 96 1.36 0.03 -8.16
N ASN A 97 0.94 0.44 -6.96
CA ASN A 97 1.87 0.63 -5.85
C ASN A 97 2.43 -0.71 -5.36
N LEU A 98 3.59 -1.10 -5.87
CA LEU A 98 4.22 -2.38 -5.52
C LEU A 98 4.66 -2.47 -4.06
N SER A 99 5.00 -1.34 -3.42
CA SER A 99 5.60 -1.33 -2.08
C SER A 99 4.71 -1.97 -1.00
N VAL A 100 3.42 -2.15 -1.25
CA VAL A 100 2.50 -2.75 -0.29
C VAL A 100 2.42 -4.27 -0.40
N PHE A 101 2.84 -4.92 -1.50
CA PHE A 101 2.65 -6.37 -1.67
C PHE A 101 3.80 -7.21 -1.11
N GLN A 102 4.07 -7.09 0.19
CA GLN A 102 5.21 -7.73 0.87
C GLN A 102 5.19 -9.27 0.85
N ASN A 103 4.05 -9.87 0.51
CA ASN A 103 3.89 -11.32 0.38
C ASN A 103 3.80 -11.80 -1.08
N LEU A 104 3.99 -10.91 -2.07
CA LEU A 104 3.90 -11.27 -3.47
C LEU A 104 5.03 -12.22 -3.87
N GLU A 105 4.65 -13.34 -4.46
CA GLU A 105 5.51 -14.43 -4.92
C GLU A 105 5.51 -14.54 -6.45
N ARG A 106 4.38 -14.25 -7.10
CA ARG A 106 4.25 -14.24 -8.57
C ARG A 106 3.51 -13.01 -9.07
N LEU A 107 4.04 -12.39 -10.13
CA LEU A 107 3.39 -11.33 -10.89
C LEU A 107 3.37 -11.71 -12.37
N VAL A 108 2.18 -11.92 -12.92
CA VAL A 108 1.99 -12.33 -14.31
C VAL A 108 1.03 -11.37 -14.99
N VAL A 109 1.49 -10.66 -16.01
CA VAL A 109 0.75 -9.64 -16.73
C VAL A 109 1.10 -9.81 -18.20
N GLN A 110 0.32 -10.57 -18.97
CA GLN A 110 0.71 -10.94 -20.34
C GLN A 110 -0.28 -10.38 -21.36
N GLY A 111 0.19 -9.70 -22.40
CA GLY A 111 -0.67 -9.39 -23.55
C GLY A 111 -1.78 -8.37 -23.27
N VAL A 112 -1.63 -7.51 -22.25
CA VAL A 112 -2.70 -6.58 -21.82
C VAL A 112 -2.41 -5.12 -22.17
N GLY A 113 -1.39 -4.86 -22.99
CA GLY A 113 -0.98 -3.50 -23.36
C GLY A 113 -0.45 -2.69 -22.19
N LEU A 114 0.28 -3.34 -21.28
CA LEU A 114 0.91 -2.66 -20.14
C LEU A 114 2.02 -1.71 -20.64
N GLN A 115 1.90 -0.43 -20.32
CA GLN A 115 2.81 0.63 -20.77
C GLN A 115 3.71 1.16 -19.64
N GLY A 116 4.71 1.95 -20.03
CA GLY A 116 5.61 2.66 -19.13
C GLY A 116 6.77 1.81 -18.64
N ILE A 117 7.41 2.28 -17.56
CA ILE A 117 8.65 1.67 -17.04
C ILE A 117 8.39 0.68 -15.91
N ILE A 118 9.33 -0.26 -15.71
CA ILE A 118 9.37 -1.11 -14.52
C ILE A 118 9.86 -0.27 -13.33
N PRO A 119 9.04 -0.04 -12.28
CA PRO A 119 9.43 0.78 -11.13
C PRO A 119 10.51 0.09 -10.30
N LYS A 120 11.48 0.85 -9.79
CA LYS A 120 12.58 0.31 -8.96
C LYS A 120 12.08 -0.38 -7.68
N GLU A 121 10.89 0.01 -7.22
CA GLU A 121 10.18 -0.55 -6.07
C GLU A 121 9.92 -2.05 -6.22
N ILE A 122 9.99 -2.60 -7.44
CA ILE A 122 9.94 -4.04 -7.67
C ILE A 122 10.99 -4.79 -6.85
N GLY A 123 12.17 -4.21 -6.62
CA GLY A 123 13.23 -4.80 -5.80
C GLY A 123 12.94 -4.80 -4.30
N LEU A 124 11.86 -4.17 -3.83
CA LEU A 124 11.39 -4.27 -2.44
C LEU A 124 10.62 -5.57 -2.18
N LEU A 125 10.21 -6.27 -3.25
CA LEU A 125 9.39 -7.48 -3.18
C LEU A 125 10.25 -8.72 -2.90
N SER A 126 10.77 -8.82 -1.67
CA SER A 126 11.73 -9.87 -1.27
C SER A 126 11.27 -11.32 -1.47
N LYS A 127 9.95 -11.56 -1.60
CA LYS A 127 9.37 -12.89 -1.85
C LYS A 127 9.03 -13.15 -3.31
N LEU A 128 9.16 -12.16 -4.19
CA LEU A 128 8.83 -12.29 -5.60
C LEU A 128 9.86 -13.20 -6.28
N THR A 129 9.37 -14.32 -6.80
CA THR A 129 10.20 -15.40 -7.37
C THR A 129 9.92 -15.68 -8.83
N TYR A 130 8.82 -15.14 -9.37
CA TYR A 130 8.41 -15.29 -10.76
C TYR A 130 7.80 -13.98 -11.28
N ILE A 131 8.25 -13.54 -12.45
CA ILE A 131 7.73 -12.36 -13.14
C ILE A 131 7.59 -12.70 -14.62
N ASP A 132 6.38 -12.51 -15.14
CA ASP A 132 6.12 -12.56 -16.57
C ASP A 132 5.31 -11.32 -16.97
N MET A 133 5.94 -10.44 -17.74
CA MET A 133 5.35 -9.24 -18.30
C MET A 133 5.45 -9.23 -19.83
N SER A 134 5.62 -10.41 -20.43
CA SER A 134 5.80 -10.55 -21.87
C SER A 134 4.58 -10.09 -22.67
N TYR A 135 4.83 -9.74 -23.94
CA TYR A 135 3.80 -9.26 -24.87
C TYR A 135 3.09 -7.99 -24.38
N ASN A 136 3.83 -7.05 -23.78
CA ASN A 136 3.34 -5.72 -23.43
C ASN A 136 4.18 -4.61 -24.08
N ASP A 137 3.79 -3.36 -23.84
CA ASP A 137 4.39 -2.15 -24.39
C ASP A 137 5.27 -1.43 -23.35
N LEU A 138 6.00 -2.21 -22.54
CA LEU A 138 6.91 -1.69 -21.53
C LEU A 138 8.10 -1.00 -22.21
N GLU A 139 8.54 0.11 -21.64
CA GLU A 139 9.65 0.92 -22.14
C GLU A 139 10.65 1.27 -21.02
N GLY A 140 11.74 1.92 -21.40
CA GLY A 140 12.79 2.35 -20.46
C GLY A 140 13.76 1.24 -20.05
N GLU A 141 14.59 1.55 -19.06
CA GLU A 141 15.62 0.64 -18.58
C GLU A 141 15.07 -0.39 -17.57
N ILE A 142 15.60 -1.61 -17.62
CA ILE A 142 15.35 -2.61 -16.58
C ILE A 142 16.05 -2.15 -15.30
N PRO A 143 15.32 -1.89 -14.19
CA PRO A 143 15.93 -1.36 -12.99
C PRO A 143 16.90 -2.38 -12.37
N HIS A 144 18.09 -1.95 -11.97
CA HIS A 144 19.07 -2.81 -11.29
C HIS A 144 18.51 -3.48 -10.01
N SER A 145 17.51 -2.87 -9.38
CA SER A 145 16.82 -3.45 -8.22
C SER A 145 16.08 -4.74 -8.53
N LEU A 146 15.80 -5.03 -9.80
CA LEU A 146 15.31 -6.34 -10.24
C LEU A 146 16.34 -7.45 -9.94
N GLY A 147 17.63 -7.13 -10.01
CA GLY A 147 18.72 -8.03 -9.62
C GLY A 147 18.81 -8.31 -8.12
N ASN A 148 18.10 -7.53 -7.27
CA ASN A 148 18.01 -7.81 -5.84
C ASN A 148 16.97 -8.90 -5.53
N LEU A 149 16.14 -9.29 -6.50
CA LEU A 149 15.17 -10.35 -6.33
C LEU A 149 15.85 -11.71 -6.34
N THR A 150 15.45 -12.58 -5.40
CA THR A 150 15.85 -14.00 -5.43
C THR A 150 14.94 -14.76 -6.38
N VAL A 151 15.02 -14.45 -7.68
CA VAL A 151 14.20 -15.08 -8.70
C VAL A 151 14.67 -16.53 -8.88
N LYS A 152 13.80 -17.48 -8.55
CA LYS A 152 14.07 -18.92 -8.72
C LYS A 152 13.57 -19.42 -10.07
N GLU A 153 12.57 -18.75 -10.64
CA GLU A 153 11.86 -19.17 -11.83
C GLU A 153 11.81 -17.95 -12.77
N THR A 154 12.49 -18.07 -13.91
CA THR A 154 12.69 -17.14 -15.05
C THR A 154 11.91 -15.82 -15.09
N ILE A 155 12.59 -14.73 -15.45
CA ILE A 155 11.98 -13.42 -15.77
C ILE A 155 11.66 -13.36 -17.26
N HIS A 156 10.41 -13.07 -17.61
CA HIS A 156 9.99 -12.74 -18.97
C HIS A 156 9.51 -11.28 -18.99
N LEU A 157 10.07 -10.45 -19.87
CA LEU A 157 9.72 -9.03 -20.05
C LEU A 157 9.30 -8.80 -21.50
#